data_AF-A0A917VEU9-F1
#
_entry.id   AF-A0A917VEU9-F1
#
_cell.length_a   1.000
_cell.length_b   1.000
_cell.length_c   1.000
_cell.angle_alpha   90.00
_cell.angle_beta   90.00
_cell.angle_gamma   90.00
#
_symmetry.space_group_name_H-M   'P 1'
#
loop_
_entity.id
_entity.type
_entity.pdbx_description
1 polymer ?
#
loop_
_entity_poly.entity_id
_entity_poly.type
_entity_poly.pdbx_seq_one_letter_code
_entity_poly.pdbx_strand_id
1 'polypeptide(L)'
;MHPDARRLGLARRLLTELERQAVERGYGVVRLDTHASLSEAQAMYRACGYTEIPRYDDNVYAAYWFEKSLKKSLKGALEKPS
;
A
#
# COMPACT_ATOMS: atom_id res chain seq x y z
N MET A 1 20.70 -8.78 12.71
CA MET A 1 19.83 -7.71 12.19
C MET A 1 19.95 -7.71 10.67
N HIS A 2 18.94 -8.21 9.94
CA HIS A 2 19.00 -8.33 8.48
C HIS A 2 18.84 -6.94 7.82
N PRO A 3 19.66 -6.57 6.82
CA PRO A 3 19.55 -5.29 6.11
C PRO A 3 18.17 -5.08 5.47
N ASP A 4 17.49 -6.17 5.09
CA ASP A 4 16.19 -6.13 4.42
C ASP A 4 15.06 -5.71 5.37
N ALA A 5 15.11 -6.13 6.64
CA ALA A 5 14.15 -5.70 7.65
C ALA A 5 14.17 -4.16 7.86
N ARG A 6 15.35 -3.54 7.73
CA ARG A 6 15.49 -2.07 7.78
C ARG A 6 14.89 -1.41 6.54
N ARG A 7 15.11 -2.00 5.36
CA ARG A 7 14.55 -1.51 4.08
C ARG A 7 13.02 -1.60 4.05
N LEU A 8 12.46 -2.68 4.58
CA LEU A 8 11.00 -2.86 4.71
C LEU A 8 10.37 -1.87 5.69
N GLY A 9 11.05 -1.56 6.80
CA GLY A 9 10.59 -0.52 7.72
C GLY A 9 10.45 0.86 7.08
N LEU A 10 11.38 1.21 6.18
CA LEU A 10 11.31 2.44 5.39
C LEU A 10 10.21 2.38 4.32
N ALA A 11 10.09 1.27 3.61
CA ALA A 11 9.05 1.08 2.60
C ALA A 11 7.63 1.18 3.21
N ARG A 12 7.43 0.64 4.41
CA ARG A 12 6.16 0.75 5.13
C ARG A 12 5.82 2.20 5.49
N ARG A 13 6.80 2.97 5.97
CA ARG A 13 6.61 4.40 6.27
C ARG A 13 6.26 5.20 5.02
N LEU A 14 6.92 4.91 3.90
CA LEU A 14 6.62 5.53 2.62
C LEU A 14 5.19 5.24 2.15
N LEU A 15 4.74 3.97 2.26
CA LEU A 15 3.36 3.60 1.94
C LEU A 15 2.35 4.32 2.81
N THR A 16 2.59 4.40 4.12
CA THR A 16 1.70 5.12 5.04
C THR A 16 1.57 6.59 4.67
N GLU A 17 2.67 7.26 4.34
CA GLU A 17 2.64 8.67 3.93
C GLU A 17 1.95 8.85 2.57
N LEU A 18 2.16 7.94 1.63
CA LEU A 18 1.49 7.94 0.33
C LEU A 18 -0.03 7.76 0.50
N GLU A 19 -0.47 6.82 1.34
CA GLU A 19 -1.88 6.61 1.66
C GLU A 19 -2.49 7.86 2.30
N ARG A 20 -1.78 8.50 3.22
CA ARG A 20 -2.20 9.75 3.87
C ARG A 20 -2.44 10.86 2.83
N GLN A 21 -1.46 11.10 1.96
CA GLN A 21 -1.59 12.11 0.89
C GLN A 21 -2.68 11.76 -0.12
N ALA A 22 -2.87 10.47 -0.41
CA ALA A 22 -3.91 10.02 -1.31
C ALA A 22 -5.30 10.34 -0.72
N VAL A 23 -5.52 10.10 0.57
CA VAL A 23 -6.74 10.49 1.28
C VAL A 23 -6.93 12.02 1.29
N GLU A 24 -5.89 12.79 1.61
CA GLU A 24 -5.96 14.26 1.61
C GLU A 24 -6.34 14.85 0.26
N ARG A 25 -5.93 14.20 -0.83
CA ARG A 25 -6.27 14.59 -2.21
C ARG A 25 -7.61 14.00 -2.70
N GLY A 26 -8.34 13.25 -1.86
CA GLY A 26 -9.64 12.68 -2.19
C GLY A 26 -9.59 11.38 -3.01
N TYR A 27 -8.45 10.72 -3.11
CA TYR A 27 -8.34 9.41 -3.76
C TYR A 27 -8.94 8.32 -2.87
N GLY A 28 -9.67 7.38 -3.49
CA GLY A 28 -10.33 6.28 -2.79
C GLY A 28 -9.57 4.96 -2.77
N VAL A 29 -8.55 4.81 -3.61
CA VAL A 29 -7.81 3.56 -3.83
C VAL A 29 -6.34 3.88 -4.12
N VAL A 30 -5.43 3.09 -3.55
CA VAL A 30 -4.02 3.03 -3.96
C VAL A 30 -3.79 1.72 -4.69
N ARG A 31 -3.09 1.77 -5.82
CA ARG A 31 -2.63 0.59 -6.56
C ARG A 31 -1.11 0.62 -6.69
N LEU A 32 -0.51 -0.55 -6.64
CA LEU A 32 0.92 -0.74 -6.82
C LEU A 32 1.18 -2.09 -7.48
N ASP A 33 2.34 -2.23 -8.10
CA ASP A 33 2.81 -3.46 -8.70
C ASP A 33 4.19 -3.85 -8.13
N THR A 34 4.56 -5.12 -8.28
CA THR A 34 5.87 -5.59 -7.83
C THR A 34 6.37 -6.76 -8.67
N HIS A 35 7.70 -6.91 -8.72
CA HIS A 35 8.37 -8.00 -9.42
C HIS A 35 8.25 -9.32 -8.65
N ALA A 36 8.27 -10.45 -9.36
CA ALA A 36 8.09 -11.77 -8.75
C ALA A 36 9.14 -12.12 -7.69
N SER A 37 10.37 -11.62 -7.86
CA SER A 37 11.51 -11.86 -6.95
C SER A 37 11.42 -11.10 -5.62
N LEU A 38 10.51 -10.12 -5.48
CA LEU A 38 10.39 -9.29 -4.28
C LEU A 38 9.37 -9.89 -3.28
N SER A 39 9.59 -11.13 -2.86
CA SER A 39 8.67 -11.87 -1.96
C SER A 39 8.42 -11.15 -0.63
N GLU A 40 9.44 -10.52 -0.06
CA GLU A 40 9.31 -9.73 1.17
C GLU A 40 8.43 -8.50 1.00
N ALA A 41 8.53 -7.83 -0.16
CA ALA A 41 7.68 -6.69 -0.49
C ALA A 41 6.22 -7.14 -0.65
N GLN A 42 5.98 -8.26 -1.34
CA GLN A 42 4.65 -8.86 -1.47
C GLN A 42 4.04 -9.19 -0.09
N ALA A 43 4.82 -9.82 0.80
CA ALA A 43 4.38 -10.10 2.16
C ALA A 43 4.07 -8.82 2.95
N MET A 44 4.90 -7.79 2.80
CA MET A 44 4.70 -6.48 3.42
C MET A 44 3.42 -5.79 2.90
N TYR A 45 3.14 -5.79 1.60
CA TYR A 45 1.94 -5.20 1.04
C TYR A 45 0.68 -5.89 1.58
N ARG A 46 0.67 -7.23 1.60
CA ARG A 46 -0.41 -8.03 2.20
C ARG A 46 -0.61 -7.67 3.68
N ALA A 47 0.48 -7.56 4.45
CA ALA A 47 0.43 -7.14 5.85
C ALA A 47 -0.04 -5.69 6.06
N CYS A 48 0.11 -4.82 5.05
CA CYS A 48 -0.40 -3.45 5.06
C CYS A 48 -1.88 -3.35 4.62
N GLY A 49 -2.53 -4.47 4.31
CA GLY A 49 -3.94 -4.54 3.92
C GLY A 49 -4.18 -4.37 2.42
N TYR A 50 -3.14 -4.51 1.60
CA TYR A 50 -3.32 -4.58 0.15
C TYR A 50 -3.79 -5.97 -0.26
N THR A 51 -4.74 -6.01 -1.18
CA THR A 51 -5.26 -7.22 -1.80
C THR A 51 -4.73 -7.35 -3.21
N GLU A 52 -4.40 -8.58 -3.60
CA GLU A 52 -3.95 -8.86 -4.96
C GLU A 52 -5.10 -8.66 -5.96
N ILE A 53 -4.80 -8.05 -7.10
CA ILE A 53 -5.76 -7.79 -8.18
C ILE A 53 -5.20 -8.28 -9.51
N PRO A 54 -6.07 -8.49 -10.53
CA PRO A 54 -5.59 -8.68 -11.89
C PRO A 54 -4.70 -7.52 -12.34
N ARG A 55 -3.82 -7.82 -13.31
CA ARG A 55 -2.99 -6.82 -13.98
C ARG A 55 -3.82 -5.60 -14.38
N TYR A 56 -3.45 -4.43 -13.88
CA TYR A 56 -4.13 -3.16 -14.18
C TYR A 56 -3.35 -2.28 -15.17
N ASP A 57 -2.10 -2.62 -15.49
CA ASP A 57 -1.24 -1.88 -16.42
C ASP A 57 -0.40 -2.78 -17.33
N ASP A 58 0.32 -2.15 -18.27
CA ASP A 58 1.15 -2.86 -19.25
C ASP A 58 2.59 -3.11 -18.77
N ASN A 59 2.88 -2.95 -17.46
CA ASN A 59 4.24 -3.07 -16.94
C ASN A 59 4.79 -4.50 -17.07
N VAL A 60 5.65 -4.76 -18.06
CA VAL A 60 6.22 -6.08 -18.35
C VAL A 60 7.13 -6.64 -17.23
N TYR A 61 7.59 -5.78 -16.32
CA TYR A 61 8.41 -6.18 -15.17
C TYR A 61 7.57 -6.49 -13.93
N ALA A 62 6.30 -6.11 -13.92
CA ALA A 62 5.39 -6.47 -12.84
C ALA A 62 4.89 -7.91 -13.01
N ALA A 63 4.88 -8.63 -11.90
CA ALA A 63 4.32 -9.97 -11.81
C ALA A 63 3.08 -10.03 -10.91
N TYR A 64 3.00 -9.13 -9.93
CA TYR A 64 1.89 -9.05 -8.98
C TYR A 64 1.39 -7.62 -8.87
N TRP A 65 0.07 -7.46 -8.88
CA TRP A 65 -0.61 -6.18 -8.73
C TRP A 65 -1.44 -6.20 -7.47
N PHE A 66 -1.45 -5.08 -6.76
CA PHE A 66 -2.09 -4.94 -5.46
C PHE A 66 -2.92 -3.67 -5.43
N GLU A 67 -4.04 -3.71 -4.75
CA GLU A 67 -4.81 -2.52 -4.42
C GLU A 67 -5.20 -2.47 -2.95
N LYS A 68 -5.39 -1.25 -2.46
CA LYS A 68 -5.95 -1.00 -1.14
C LYS A 68 -6.99 0.10 -1.23
N SER A 69 -8.20 -0.20 -0.79
CA SER A 69 -9.25 0.80 -0.63
C SER A 69 -8.95 1.67 0.58
N LEU A 70 -8.85 2.99 0.35
CA LEU A 70 -8.66 3.98 1.41
C LEU A 70 -9.99 4.33 2.11
N LYS A 71 -11.13 3.86 1.59
CA LYS A 71 -12.48 4.15 2.09
C LYS A 71 -12.80 3.57 3.48
N LYS A 72 -11.83 2.94 4.17
CA LYS A 72 -12.03 2.32 5.50
C LYS A 72 -11.04 2.76 6.59
N SER A 73 -10.34 3.88 6.43
CA SER A 73 -9.59 4.48 7.56
C SER A 73 -10.32 5.62 8.28
N LEU A 74 -11.60 5.88 7.97
CA LEU A 74 -12.44 6.82 8.72
C LEU A 74 -12.90 6.31 10.10
N LYS A 75 -12.28 5.27 10.67
CA LYS A 75 -12.38 5.03 12.12
C LYS A 75 -11.42 5.99 12.83
N GLY A 76 -11.82 7.26 12.93
CA GLY A 76 -11.10 8.28 13.70
C GLY A 76 -11.59 9.71 13.52
N ALA A 77 -12.25 10.05 12.41
CA ALA A 77 -12.66 11.44 12.14
C ALA A 77 -14.13 11.75 12.55
N LEU A 78 -14.67 11.04 13.54
CA LEU A 78 -15.97 11.35 14.13
C LEU A 78 -15.84 11.60 15.64
N GLU A 79 -14.86 12.41 16.05
CA GLU A 79 -15.11 13.26 17.21
C GLU A 79 -15.88 14.49 16.71
N LYS A 80 -17.17 14.51 17.10
CA LYS A 80 -18.19 15.43 16.65
C LYS A 80 -17.89 16.86 17.10
N PRO A 81 -18.33 17.88 16.36
CA PRO A 81 -18.46 19.23 16.89
C PRO A 81 -19.72 19.31 17.77
N SER A 82 -19.57 19.79 19.00
CA SER A 82 -20.50 20.74 19.63
C SER A 82 -19.91 21.31 20.92
#